data_AF-A0A1B6GBP8-F1
#
_entry.id   AF-A0A1B6GBP8-F1
#
_cell.length_a   1.000
_cell.length_b   1.000
_cell.length_c   1.000
_cell.angle_alpha   90.00
_cell.angle_beta   90.00
_cell.angle_gamma   90.00
#
_symmetry.space_group_name_H-M   'P 1'
#
loop_
_entity.id
_entity.type
_entity.pdbx_description
1 polymer ?
#
loop_
_entity_poly.entity_id
_entity_poly.type
_entity_poly.pdbx_seq_one_letter_code
_entity_poly.pdbx_strand_id
1 'polypeptide(L)'
;DFAAVQLRKAAESTAHLSPMLPYKELMLLQIKGRRHVQTRLVQPHYSSINQGDSYVLVTPSQVFHWVGEFSNVIERSRGAEIAQHIAQTRDLGCTATQVTTLQGNIPQKQFWKLLGADEDTAANYTGAAAGHPDEDELYELALTGTNMIYEVEGEELVPRMDCWGSMPRIEILDHNKVLVLDFGSELYIWMGKTVTLERRRIALRLGQELWGQGFDYSECDVCPLTQAKSLGTRTEEQLVEKSAAKRPEWALLAKVTQHMETVLLREKFLDWPDFSRVIQVKTREKDKQVEGSVEVKACDAKPMVEWSPPEPDLQLEGSHLGRGTKYYDPETHRHFEVSTLSVTVWHVQEFDSTELDSASLGQLYSGDSYVIRWCYSVTVTGRELTGAPSRHSTVGRDRCCYWTWQGGEASTNDKGAAALLTVQLDQERGPQLRLAQGQEPPAFRQLFHGGLIVHKGRRSDNNTRPERWRLYMALGEEPGEAMLVEVTCSMRQLRSRACLVLLDTEDG
;
A
#
# COMPACT_ATOMS: atom_id res chain seq x y z
N ASP A 1 63.09 1.07 0.30
CA ASP A 1 62.61 2.46 0.32
C ASP A 1 61.35 2.54 -0.52
N PHE A 2 60.19 2.27 0.08
CA PHE A 2 58.87 2.19 -0.59
C PHE A 2 58.00 3.40 -0.23
N ALA A 3 58.62 4.56 0.02
CA ALA A 3 57.96 5.75 0.56
C ALA A 3 57.53 6.79 -0.50
N ALA A 4 57.47 6.43 -1.78
CA ALA A 4 57.11 7.39 -2.84
C ALA A 4 56.30 6.76 -3.98
N VAL A 5 55.07 6.33 -3.68
CA VAL A 5 54.05 6.16 -4.73
C VAL A 5 52.93 7.16 -4.44
N GLN A 6 53.01 8.34 -5.04
CA GLN A 6 51.90 9.29 -5.06
C GLN A 6 50.85 8.80 -6.05
N LEU A 7 49.72 8.32 -5.54
CA LEU A 7 48.51 8.08 -6.34
C LEU A 7 47.99 9.45 -6.82
N ARG A 8 48.04 9.67 -8.14
CA ARG A 8 47.38 10.84 -8.76
C ARG A 8 45.87 10.78 -8.50
N LYS A 9 45.27 11.88 -8.04
CA LYS A 9 43.81 12.05 -7.98
C LYS A 9 43.25 11.85 -9.38
N ALA A 10 42.24 10.99 -9.53
CA ALA A 10 41.59 10.65 -10.79
C ALA A 10 40.84 11.82 -11.48
N ALA A 11 40.99 13.06 -11.01
CA ALA A 11 40.29 14.23 -11.54
C ALA A 11 40.90 14.80 -12.83
N GLU A 12 42.17 14.51 -13.14
CA GLU A 12 42.90 15.22 -14.22
C GLU A 12 42.78 14.60 -15.62
N SER A 13 42.01 13.50 -15.81
CA SER A 13 41.90 12.84 -17.13
C SER A 13 40.49 12.80 -17.74
N THR A 14 39.49 13.41 -17.09
CA THR A 14 38.09 13.43 -17.57
C THR A 14 37.43 14.81 -17.40
N ALA A 15 38.14 15.88 -17.79
CA ALA A 15 37.67 17.26 -17.66
C ALA A 15 36.48 17.65 -18.58
N HIS A 16 36.00 16.76 -19.46
CA HIS A 16 34.88 17.02 -20.39
C HIS A 16 33.55 16.36 -20.01
N LEU A 17 33.50 15.64 -18.88
CA LEU A 17 32.27 15.05 -18.37
C LEU A 17 32.09 15.56 -16.94
N SER A 18 31.09 16.42 -16.71
CA SER A 18 30.61 16.68 -15.35
C SER A 18 30.45 15.32 -14.66
N PRO A 19 31.01 15.10 -13.47
CA PRO A 19 30.94 13.80 -12.85
C PRO A 19 29.45 13.54 -12.56
N MET A 20 28.85 12.59 -13.29
CA MET A 20 27.45 12.16 -13.15
C MET A 20 27.30 11.39 -11.84
N LEU A 21 27.59 12.05 -10.73
CA LEU A 21 27.55 11.50 -9.39
C LEU A 21 26.09 11.17 -9.06
N PRO A 22 25.83 10.08 -8.32
CA PRO A 22 24.48 9.69 -7.96
C PRO A 22 23.92 10.50 -6.79
N TYR A 23 24.34 11.76 -6.66
CA TYR A 23 23.90 12.68 -5.61
C TYR A 23 24.17 14.14 -6.01
N LYS A 24 23.49 15.05 -5.32
CA LYS A 24 23.72 16.51 -5.36
C LYS A 24 24.04 17.02 -3.96
N GLU A 25 24.56 18.25 -3.88
CA GLU A 25 24.88 18.88 -2.60
C GLU A 25 23.65 19.06 -1.70
N LEU A 26 22.49 19.33 -2.28
CA LEU A 26 21.23 19.46 -1.56
C LEU A 26 20.17 18.59 -2.23
N MET A 27 19.63 17.62 -1.48
CA MET A 27 18.59 16.71 -1.97
C MET A 27 17.47 16.59 -0.95
N LEU A 28 16.23 16.66 -1.44
CA LEU A 28 15.03 16.42 -0.66
C LEU A 28 14.34 15.18 -1.21
N LEU A 29 14.23 14.15 -0.37
CA LEU A 29 13.59 12.88 -0.71
C LEU A 29 12.21 12.90 -0.07
N GLN A 30 11.16 12.72 -0.87
CA GLN A 30 9.79 12.51 -0.40
C GLN A 30 9.53 11.02 -0.28
N ILE A 31 8.98 10.61 0.86
CA ILE A 31 8.57 9.25 1.19
C ILE A 31 7.06 9.29 1.35
N LYS A 32 6.35 8.71 0.38
CA LYS A 32 4.88 8.73 0.34
C LYS A 32 4.30 7.40 -0.16
N GLY A 33 3.23 6.95 0.48
CA GLY A 33 2.48 5.76 0.08
C GLY A 33 1.94 4.97 1.27
N ARG A 34 1.05 4.02 0.98
CA ARG A 34 0.34 3.17 1.93
C ARG A 34 0.77 1.70 1.90
N ARG A 35 1.01 1.10 0.73
CA ARG A 35 1.37 -0.33 0.61
C ARG A 35 2.80 -0.48 0.11
N HIS A 36 3.12 0.22 -0.96
CA HIS A 36 4.43 0.20 -1.59
C HIS A 36 4.98 1.63 -1.65
N VAL A 37 5.39 2.12 -0.48
CA VAL A 37 5.92 3.46 -0.28
C VAL A 37 6.96 3.81 -1.34
N GLN A 38 6.73 4.93 -2.01
CA GLN A 38 7.62 5.45 -3.04
C GLN A 38 8.55 6.50 -2.44
N THR A 39 9.85 6.31 -2.63
CA THR A 39 10.86 7.34 -2.33
C THR A 39 11.23 8.06 -3.62
N ARG A 40 11.00 9.38 -3.71
CA ARG A 40 11.30 10.20 -4.90
C ARG A 40 12.12 11.43 -4.52
N LEU A 41 13.08 11.79 -5.36
CA LEU A 41 13.72 13.10 -5.32
C LEU A 41 12.69 14.16 -5.72
N VAL A 42 12.52 15.18 -4.89
CA VAL A 42 11.68 16.34 -5.16
C VAL A 42 12.54 17.61 -5.09
N GLN A 43 12.00 18.72 -5.59
CA GLN A 43 12.69 20.01 -5.53
C GLN A 43 13.04 20.35 -4.07
N PRO A 44 14.32 20.64 -3.74
CA PRO A 44 14.74 20.99 -2.39
C PRO A 44 14.35 22.44 -2.07
N HIS A 45 13.06 22.66 -1.86
CA HIS A 45 12.46 23.95 -1.59
C HIS A 45 11.37 23.79 -0.53
N TYR A 46 11.17 24.81 0.32
CA TYR A 46 10.25 24.69 1.47
C TYR A 46 8.81 24.37 1.01
N SER A 47 8.39 24.90 -0.13
CA SER A 47 7.04 24.67 -0.68
C SER A 47 6.79 23.22 -1.13
N SER A 48 7.82 22.41 -1.33
CA SER A 48 7.67 20.98 -1.68
C SER A 48 7.17 20.13 -0.51
N ILE A 49 7.26 20.63 0.72
CA ILE A 49 6.97 19.86 1.94
C ILE A 49 5.53 20.08 2.39
N ASN A 50 4.85 18.99 2.75
CA ASN A 50 3.54 19.01 3.39
C ASN A 50 3.56 18.25 4.73
N GLN A 51 2.46 18.34 5.47
CA GLN A 51 2.25 17.67 6.75
C GLN A 51 1.75 16.22 6.63
N GLY A 52 1.39 15.79 5.43
CA GLY A 52 0.86 14.45 5.14
C GLY A 52 1.93 13.40 4.83
N ASP A 53 3.17 13.80 4.54
CA ASP A 53 4.21 12.88 4.09
C ASP A 53 5.46 12.92 4.99
N SER A 54 6.38 11.97 4.79
CA SER A 54 7.70 11.95 5.42
C SER A 54 8.77 12.41 4.42
N TYR A 55 9.78 13.15 4.88
CA TYR A 55 10.87 13.64 4.02
C TYR A 55 12.25 13.41 4.62
N VAL A 56 13.25 13.21 3.77
CA VAL A 56 14.67 13.18 4.16
C VAL A 56 15.40 14.29 3.41
N LEU A 57 15.97 15.25 4.14
CA LEU A 57 16.82 16.30 3.59
C LEU A 57 18.29 15.92 3.80
N VAL A 58 19.03 15.84 2.71
CA VAL A 58 20.45 15.46 2.71
C VAL A 58 21.28 16.66 2.24
N THR A 59 22.26 17.01 3.06
CA THR A 59 23.34 17.97 2.73
C THR A 59 24.69 17.24 2.79
N PRO A 60 25.83 17.86 2.41
CA PRO A 60 27.12 17.19 2.49
C PRO A 60 27.50 16.84 3.94
N SER A 61 26.94 17.51 4.94
CA SER A 61 27.33 17.38 6.35
C SER A 61 26.19 17.06 7.31
N GLN A 62 24.92 17.10 6.87
CA GLN A 62 23.75 16.91 7.72
C GLN A 62 22.70 16.05 7.01
N VAL A 63 21.98 15.24 7.79
CA VAL A 63 20.77 14.52 7.37
C VAL A 63 19.64 14.87 8.32
N PHE A 64 18.53 15.36 7.79
CA PHE A 64 17.31 15.60 8.54
C PHE A 64 16.22 14.63 8.11
N HIS A 65 15.47 14.09 9.07
CA HIS A 65 14.26 13.32 8.82
C HIS A 65 13.07 14.13 9.31
N TRP A 66 12.30 14.68 8.37
CA TRP A 66 11.06 15.41 8.66
C TRP A 66 9.89 14.45 8.69
N VAL A 67 9.15 14.46 9.81
CA VAL A 67 7.95 13.66 10.03
C VAL A 67 6.75 14.60 10.03
N GLY A 68 5.98 14.60 8.94
CA GLY A 68 4.71 15.33 8.88
C GLY A 68 3.73 14.85 9.95
N GLU A 69 2.96 15.78 10.52
CA GLU A 69 2.02 15.51 11.61
C GLU A 69 1.04 14.37 11.27
N PHE A 70 0.58 14.34 10.02
CA PHE A 70 -0.41 13.39 9.50
C PHE A 70 0.18 12.26 8.66
N SER A 71 1.52 12.19 8.54
CA SER A 71 2.20 11.09 7.83
C SER A 71 1.90 9.73 8.44
N ASN A 72 1.83 8.68 7.63
CA ASN A 72 1.47 7.36 8.12
C ASN A 72 2.69 6.61 8.72
N VAL A 73 2.44 5.54 9.50
CA VAL A 73 3.49 4.82 10.24
C VAL A 73 4.55 4.21 9.30
N ILE A 74 4.14 3.79 8.10
CA ILE A 74 5.02 3.13 7.14
C ILE A 74 5.99 4.15 6.54
N GLU A 75 5.49 5.32 6.13
CA GLU A 75 6.31 6.44 5.66
C GLU A 75 7.31 6.91 6.71
N ARG A 76 6.85 7.05 7.97
CA ARG A 76 7.70 7.44 9.11
C ARG A 76 8.84 6.45 9.33
N SER A 77 8.50 5.15 9.36
CA SER A 77 9.48 4.09 9.54
C SER A 77 10.49 4.08 8.40
N ARG A 78 10.00 4.17 7.16
CA ARG A 78 10.87 4.10 5.98
C ARG A 78 11.77 5.32 5.84
N GLY A 79 11.25 6.51 6.09
CA GLY A 79 12.05 7.75 6.14
C GLY A 79 13.17 7.68 7.18
N ALA A 80 12.88 7.12 8.37
CA ALA A 80 13.89 6.93 9.41
C ALA A 80 14.97 5.93 8.98
N GLU A 81 14.60 4.78 8.40
CA GLU A 81 15.53 3.78 7.89
C GLU A 81 16.46 4.36 6.80
N ILE A 82 15.90 5.10 5.84
CA ILE A 82 16.67 5.75 4.76
C ILE A 82 17.64 6.77 5.35
N ALA A 83 17.18 7.65 6.23
CA ALA A 83 18.03 8.67 6.84
C ALA A 83 19.17 8.05 7.64
N GLN A 84 18.90 6.99 8.41
CA GLN A 84 19.91 6.27 9.17
C GLN A 84 20.91 5.58 8.25
N HIS A 85 20.44 4.95 7.17
CA HIS A 85 21.31 4.32 6.17
C HIS A 85 22.30 5.34 5.61
N ILE A 86 21.82 6.51 5.17
CA ILE A 86 22.65 7.59 4.60
C ILE A 86 23.74 8.00 5.59
N ALA A 87 23.39 8.25 6.85
CA ALA A 87 24.36 8.65 7.88
C ALA A 87 25.39 7.55 8.20
N GLN A 88 24.98 6.27 8.19
CA GLN A 88 25.87 5.14 8.52
C GLN A 88 26.82 4.77 7.38
N THR A 89 26.34 4.77 6.15
CA THR A 89 27.11 4.32 4.98
C THR A 89 27.80 5.46 4.24
N ARG A 90 27.53 6.71 4.62
CA ARG A 90 27.96 7.93 3.91
C ARG A 90 27.49 7.94 2.45
N ASP A 91 26.33 7.34 2.23
CA ASP A 91 25.68 7.33 0.93
C ASP A 91 25.26 8.75 0.55
N LEU A 92 24.92 8.94 -0.72
CA LEU A 92 24.45 10.22 -1.24
C LEU A 92 25.45 11.39 -1.02
N GLY A 93 26.75 11.07 -0.87
CA GLY A 93 27.81 12.05 -0.66
C GLY A 93 27.79 12.73 0.72
N CYS A 94 27.01 12.20 1.66
CA CYS A 94 26.84 12.80 2.98
C CYS A 94 27.87 12.29 4.00
N THR A 95 28.48 13.19 4.76
CA THR A 95 29.41 12.85 5.85
C THR A 95 28.81 13.03 7.24
N ALA A 96 27.49 13.22 7.35
CA ALA A 96 26.80 13.34 8.62
C ALA A 96 27.01 12.07 9.47
N THR A 97 27.17 12.25 10.78
CA THR A 97 27.34 11.14 11.73
C THR A 97 26.05 10.78 12.46
N GLN A 98 25.05 11.65 12.40
CA GLN A 98 23.76 11.50 13.08
C GLN A 98 22.63 12.06 12.22
N VAL A 99 21.44 11.53 12.43
CA VAL A 99 20.20 12.01 11.84
C VAL A 99 19.50 12.93 12.81
N THR A 100 19.07 14.10 12.33
CA THR A 100 18.21 15.01 13.11
C THR A 100 16.75 14.78 12.72
N THR A 101 15.98 14.12 13.59
CA THR A 101 14.54 13.91 13.36
C THR A 101 13.73 15.12 13.83
N LEU A 102 12.87 15.63 12.96
CA LEU A 102 12.07 16.83 13.14
C LEU A 102 10.58 16.47 13.04
N GLN A 103 9.78 16.93 14.01
CA GLN A 103 8.33 16.73 14.01
C GLN A 103 7.63 17.94 13.38
N GLY A 104 6.63 17.69 12.55
CA GLY A 104 6.01 18.71 11.72
C GLY A 104 5.27 19.80 12.48
N ASN A 105 4.85 19.53 13.72
CA ASN A 105 4.16 20.47 14.59
C ASN A 105 5.09 21.47 15.31
N ILE A 106 6.41 21.40 15.08
CA ILE A 106 7.40 22.27 15.72
C ILE A 106 8.11 23.09 14.65
N PRO A 107 8.17 24.43 14.74
CA PRO A 107 8.94 25.26 13.81
C PRO A 107 10.44 24.92 13.83
N GLN A 108 11.05 24.73 12.66
CA GLN A 108 12.45 24.33 12.51
C GLN A 108 13.23 25.31 11.62
N LYS A 109 13.65 26.43 12.21
CA LYS A 109 14.27 27.54 11.48
C LYS A 109 15.47 27.14 10.61
N GLN A 110 16.37 26.30 11.11
CA GLN A 110 17.55 25.86 10.34
C GLN A 110 17.15 25.02 9.12
N PHE A 111 16.18 24.12 9.28
CA PHE A 111 15.71 23.23 8.22
C PHE A 111 15.09 24.02 7.07
N TRP A 112 14.23 24.98 7.37
CA TRP A 112 13.58 25.80 6.35
C TRP A 112 14.54 26.75 5.63
N LYS A 113 15.54 27.30 6.34
CA LYS A 113 16.60 28.11 5.72
C LYS A 113 17.41 27.34 4.69
N LEU A 114 17.73 26.07 4.96
CA LEU A 114 18.42 25.21 4.00
C LEU A 114 17.60 24.97 2.73
N LEU A 115 16.27 25.05 2.84
CA LEU A 115 15.32 24.94 1.73
C LEU A 115 14.93 26.29 1.11
N GLY A 116 15.69 27.35 1.39
CA GLY A 116 15.51 28.66 0.77
C GLY A 116 14.40 29.53 1.35
N ALA A 117 13.84 29.20 2.52
CA ALA A 117 12.87 30.08 3.19
C ALA A 117 13.56 31.33 3.75
N ASP A 118 12.89 32.49 3.65
CA ASP A 118 13.33 33.73 4.32
C ASP A 118 13.20 33.64 5.85
N GLU A 119 13.68 34.65 6.58
CA GLU A 119 13.71 34.63 8.05
C GLU A 119 12.33 34.49 8.68
N ASP A 120 11.29 35.09 8.08
CA ASP A 120 9.92 35.09 8.60
C ASP A 120 9.23 33.75 8.30
N THR A 121 9.33 33.28 7.06
CA THR A 121 8.81 31.98 6.64
C THR A 121 9.48 30.86 7.44
N ALA A 122 10.81 30.90 7.62
CA ALA A 122 11.53 29.89 8.38
C ALA A 122 11.13 29.85 9.88
N ALA A 123 10.60 30.95 10.42
CA ALA A 123 10.16 31.01 11.82
C ALA A 123 8.74 30.45 12.03
N ASN A 124 7.86 30.59 11.03
CA ASN A 124 6.43 30.32 11.20
C ASN A 124 5.91 29.15 10.35
N TYR A 125 6.61 28.79 9.28
CA TYR A 125 6.17 27.75 8.36
C TYR A 125 6.35 26.35 8.96
N THR A 126 5.35 25.49 8.76
CA THR A 126 5.38 24.09 9.17
C THR A 126 5.13 23.15 7.99
N GLY A 127 5.17 23.63 6.74
CA GLY A 127 4.78 22.83 5.58
C GLY A 127 3.33 23.10 5.15
N ALA A 128 2.99 22.71 3.93
CA ALA A 128 1.60 22.73 3.46
C ALA A 128 0.74 21.75 4.25
N ALA A 129 -0.57 22.01 4.36
CA ALA A 129 -1.48 21.08 5.03
C ALA A 129 -1.61 19.74 4.25
N ALA A 130 -1.86 18.67 5.01
CA ALA A 130 -2.01 17.32 4.48
C ALA A 130 -3.26 17.20 3.59
N GLY A 131 -3.20 16.35 2.57
CA GLY A 131 -4.30 16.13 1.64
C GLY A 131 -5.29 15.10 2.16
N HIS A 132 -6.13 14.60 1.26
CA HIS A 132 -7.10 13.55 1.61
C HIS A 132 -6.36 12.23 1.94
N PRO A 133 -6.84 11.41 2.91
CA PRO A 133 -6.19 10.15 3.27
C PRO A 133 -6.01 9.14 2.11
N ASP A 134 -6.86 9.23 1.08
CA ASP A 134 -6.80 8.36 -0.12
C ASP A 134 -5.72 8.78 -1.12
N GLU A 135 -5.11 9.95 -0.93
CA GLU A 135 -4.05 10.48 -1.80
C GLU A 135 -2.85 9.53 -1.90
N ASP A 136 -2.54 8.77 -0.84
CA ASP A 136 -1.42 7.82 -0.81
C ASP A 136 -1.59 6.68 -1.83
N GLU A 137 -2.78 6.07 -1.91
CA GLU A 137 -3.03 4.92 -2.79
C GLU A 137 -3.11 5.36 -4.26
N LEU A 138 -3.73 6.52 -4.53
CA LEU A 138 -3.74 7.12 -5.86
C LEU A 138 -2.34 7.51 -6.32
N TYR A 139 -1.55 8.10 -5.42
CA TYR A 139 -0.17 8.48 -5.70
C TYR A 139 0.70 7.29 -6.07
N GLU A 140 0.63 6.18 -5.31
CA GLU A 140 1.41 4.96 -5.60
C GLU A 140 1.13 4.42 -7.00
N LEU A 141 -0.15 4.30 -7.36
CA LEU A 141 -0.57 3.74 -8.64
C LEU A 141 -0.13 4.64 -9.80
N ALA A 142 -0.44 5.94 -9.72
CA ALA A 142 -0.15 6.90 -10.77
C ALA A 142 1.36 7.05 -10.99
N LEU A 143 2.14 7.15 -9.91
CA LEU A 143 3.57 7.36 -9.98
C LEU A 143 4.31 6.14 -10.54
N THR A 144 3.89 4.93 -10.19
CA THR A 144 4.50 3.71 -10.73
C THR A 144 4.34 3.62 -12.26
N GLY A 145 3.20 4.10 -12.78
CA GLY A 145 2.93 4.20 -14.22
C GLY A 145 3.91 5.11 -14.99
N THR A 146 4.68 5.96 -14.31
CA THR A 146 5.64 6.90 -14.94
C THR A 146 7.03 6.30 -15.15
N ASN A 147 7.33 5.12 -14.59
CA ASN A 147 8.66 4.54 -14.66
C ASN A 147 8.99 4.09 -16.10
N MET A 148 10.12 4.53 -16.64
CA MET A 148 10.60 4.14 -17.97
C MET A 148 11.95 3.44 -17.85
N ILE A 149 12.08 2.26 -18.45
CA ILE A 149 13.28 1.43 -18.35
C ILE A 149 13.71 1.05 -19.75
N TYR A 150 14.98 1.31 -20.05
CA TYR A 150 15.60 0.99 -21.32
C TYR A 150 16.80 0.07 -21.11
N GLU A 151 17.01 -0.85 -22.05
CA GLU A 151 18.23 -1.61 -22.20
C GLU A 151 19.07 -1.03 -23.35
N VAL A 152 20.38 -0.90 -23.14
CA VAL A 152 21.28 -0.44 -24.20
C VAL A 152 21.63 -1.62 -25.10
N GLU A 153 21.10 -1.66 -26.31
CA GLU A 153 21.40 -2.69 -27.32
C GLU A 153 22.05 -2.04 -28.55
N GLY A 154 23.26 -2.49 -28.90
CA GLY A 154 24.04 -1.85 -29.96
C GLY A 154 24.30 -0.37 -29.66
N GLU A 155 23.75 0.51 -30.50
CA GLU A 155 23.81 1.97 -30.37
C GLU A 155 22.47 2.62 -30.03
N GLU A 156 21.48 1.86 -29.55
CA GLU A 156 20.13 2.36 -29.28
C GLU A 156 19.66 2.06 -27.85
N LEU A 157 18.67 2.84 -27.39
CA LEU A 157 17.93 2.59 -26.16
C LEU A 157 16.64 1.84 -26.49
N VAL A 158 16.57 0.58 -26.09
CA VAL A 158 15.42 -0.29 -26.35
C VAL A 158 14.52 -0.32 -25.12
N PRO A 159 13.24 0.10 -25.20
CA PRO A 159 12.30 0.03 -24.10
C PRO A 159 12.09 -1.41 -23.60
N ARG A 160 12.14 -1.61 -22.29
CA ARG A 160 11.86 -2.88 -21.63
C ARG A 160 10.39 -2.95 -21.23
N MET A 161 9.56 -3.44 -22.14
CA MET A 161 8.10 -3.49 -21.97
C MET A 161 7.63 -4.39 -20.81
N ASP A 162 8.46 -5.34 -20.37
CA ASP A 162 8.18 -6.20 -19.22
C ASP A 162 8.19 -5.45 -17.89
N CYS A 163 8.90 -4.30 -17.81
CA CYS A 163 8.95 -3.48 -16.61
C CYS A 163 8.59 -2.00 -16.83
N TRP A 164 8.17 -1.62 -18.04
CA TRP A 164 7.69 -0.27 -18.37
C TRP A 164 6.39 0.07 -17.62
N GLY A 165 6.33 1.27 -17.02
CA GLY A 165 5.18 1.72 -16.25
C GLY A 165 4.88 0.84 -15.02
N SER A 166 5.89 0.14 -14.50
CA SER A 166 5.76 -0.77 -13.36
C SER A 166 6.91 -0.62 -12.37
N MET A 167 6.80 -1.27 -11.21
CA MET A 167 7.89 -1.31 -10.25
C MET A 167 8.91 -2.39 -10.65
N PRO A 168 10.17 -2.04 -10.93
CA PRO A 168 11.16 -3.03 -11.33
C PRO A 168 11.52 -3.98 -10.19
N ARG A 169 11.97 -5.18 -10.57
CA ARG A 169 12.60 -6.16 -9.68
C ARG A 169 14.10 -6.20 -9.90
N ILE A 170 14.87 -6.59 -8.89
CA ILE A 170 16.34 -6.64 -8.96
C ILE A 170 16.85 -7.59 -10.06
N GLU A 171 16.03 -8.54 -10.49
CA GLU A 171 16.37 -9.51 -11.55
C GLU A 171 16.70 -8.85 -12.90
N ILE A 172 16.21 -7.62 -13.16
CA ILE A 172 16.55 -6.91 -14.39
C ILE A 172 18.01 -6.44 -14.40
N LEU A 173 18.64 -6.31 -13.23
CA LEU A 173 20.01 -5.81 -13.04
C LEU A 173 21.06 -6.89 -13.37
N ASP A 174 21.25 -7.16 -14.65
CA ASP A 174 22.23 -8.14 -15.14
C ASP A 174 23.65 -7.56 -15.22
N HIS A 175 24.63 -8.29 -14.68
CA HIS A 175 26.04 -7.88 -14.65
C HIS A 175 26.67 -7.63 -16.04
N ASN A 176 26.12 -8.19 -17.12
CA ASN A 176 26.57 -8.01 -18.50
C ASN A 176 25.81 -6.92 -19.26
N LYS A 177 24.77 -6.33 -18.65
CA LYS A 177 23.90 -5.35 -19.29
C LYS A 177 24.13 -3.93 -18.78
N VAL A 178 23.65 -2.98 -19.58
CA VAL A 178 23.55 -1.57 -19.18
C VAL A 178 22.11 -1.16 -19.34
N LEU A 179 21.56 -0.54 -18.30
CA LEU A 179 20.20 -0.07 -18.27
C LEU A 179 20.18 1.44 -18.10
N VAL A 180 19.21 2.09 -18.73
CA VAL A 180 18.86 3.48 -18.46
C VAL A 180 17.50 3.48 -17.77
N LEU A 181 17.50 3.87 -16.50
CA LEU A 181 16.33 3.87 -15.63
C LEU A 181 15.87 5.32 -15.43
N ASP A 182 14.73 5.66 -16.00
CA ASP A 182 14.15 7.00 -15.93
C ASP A 182 12.91 6.99 -15.03
N PHE A 183 13.04 7.67 -13.90
CA PHE A 183 12.06 7.80 -12.83
C PHE A 183 11.46 9.22 -12.79
N GLY A 184 11.72 10.01 -13.82
CA GLY A 184 11.29 11.41 -13.96
C GLY A 184 12.27 12.38 -13.33
N SER A 185 12.22 12.55 -12.01
CA SER A 185 13.17 13.44 -11.33
C SER A 185 14.58 12.85 -11.25
N GLU A 186 14.73 11.54 -11.43
CA GLU A 186 16.00 10.85 -11.47
C GLU A 186 16.15 10.01 -12.75
N LEU A 187 17.29 10.13 -13.43
CA LEU A 187 17.70 9.27 -14.55
C LEU A 187 19.03 8.61 -14.21
N TYR A 188 19.03 7.29 -14.12
CA TYR A 188 20.19 6.48 -13.80
C TYR A 188 20.68 5.71 -15.01
N ILE A 189 21.97 5.82 -15.30
CA ILE A 189 22.68 4.94 -16.22
C ILE A 189 23.34 3.87 -15.36
N TRP A 190 22.68 2.73 -15.22
CA TRP A 190 23.15 1.61 -14.41
C TRP A 190 24.00 0.67 -15.25
N MET A 191 25.23 0.39 -14.81
CA MET A 191 26.20 -0.43 -15.54
C MET A 191 26.55 -1.69 -14.78
N GLY A 192 26.27 -2.84 -15.39
CA GLY A 192 26.76 -4.13 -14.92
C GLY A 192 28.29 -4.20 -14.84
N LYS A 193 28.82 -5.03 -13.94
CA LYS A 193 30.25 -5.09 -13.64
C LYS A 193 31.11 -5.59 -14.81
N THR A 194 30.61 -6.48 -15.65
CA THR A 194 31.36 -7.10 -16.76
C THR A 194 31.23 -6.36 -18.09
N VAL A 195 30.43 -5.29 -18.14
CA VAL A 195 30.24 -4.46 -19.34
C VAL A 195 31.56 -3.83 -19.79
N THR A 196 31.83 -3.92 -21.08
CA THR A 196 33.02 -3.34 -21.75
C THR A 196 33.02 -1.81 -21.70
N LEU A 197 34.21 -1.20 -21.76
CA LEU A 197 34.36 0.26 -21.75
C LEU A 197 33.66 0.94 -22.94
N GLU A 198 33.62 0.29 -24.09
CA GLU A 198 32.93 0.78 -25.29
C GLU A 198 31.42 0.89 -25.07
N ARG A 199 30.77 -0.17 -24.59
CA ARG A 199 29.33 -0.16 -24.30
C ARG A 199 28.98 0.83 -23.18
N ARG A 200 29.87 1.00 -22.19
CA ARG A 200 29.71 2.06 -21.17
C ARG A 200 29.73 3.47 -21.76
N ARG A 201 30.59 3.74 -22.76
CA ARG A 201 30.64 5.05 -23.45
C ARG A 201 29.38 5.31 -24.26
N ILE A 202 28.90 4.30 -25.00
CA ILE A 202 27.65 4.38 -25.75
C ILE A 202 26.48 4.68 -24.80
N ALA A 203 26.37 3.94 -23.70
CA ALA A 203 25.33 4.18 -22.71
C ALA A 203 25.38 5.58 -22.09
N LEU A 204 26.57 6.12 -21.84
CA LEU A 204 26.73 7.49 -21.35
C LEU A 204 26.23 8.51 -22.37
N ARG A 205 26.60 8.35 -23.64
CA ARG A 205 26.12 9.21 -24.74
C ARG A 205 24.59 9.15 -24.84
N LEU A 206 24.02 7.95 -24.94
CA LEU A 206 22.58 7.74 -25.08
C LEU A 206 21.77 8.27 -23.89
N GLY A 207 22.24 8.02 -22.66
CA GLY A 207 21.58 8.54 -21.46
C GLY A 207 21.64 10.07 -21.37
N GLN A 208 22.73 10.70 -21.84
CA GLN A 208 22.83 12.15 -21.95
C GLN A 208 21.93 12.73 -23.05
N GLU A 209 21.81 12.05 -24.19
CA GLU A 209 20.89 12.43 -25.27
C GLU A 209 19.44 12.35 -24.79
N LEU A 210 19.05 11.26 -24.12
CA LEU A 210 17.71 11.12 -23.52
C LEU A 210 17.46 12.21 -22.47
N TRP A 211 18.42 12.50 -21.60
CA TRP A 211 18.32 13.60 -20.64
C TRP A 211 18.15 14.97 -21.34
N GLY A 212 18.86 15.18 -22.45
CA GLY A 212 18.82 16.41 -23.24
C GLY A 212 17.49 16.66 -23.96
N GLN A 213 16.69 15.63 -24.18
CA GLN A 213 15.33 15.75 -24.74
C GLN A 213 14.32 16.30 -23.71
N GLY A 214 14.66 16.30 -22.42
CA GLY A 214 13.81 16.80 -21.35
C GLY A 214 12.94 15.70 -20.73
N PHE A 215 11.63 15.96 -20.64
CA PHE A 215 10.64 15.00 -20.15
C PHE A 215 9.26 15.29 -20.73
N ASP A 216 8.45 14.25 -20.90
CA ASP A 216 7.05 14.34 -21.29
C ASP A 216 6.23 13.26 -20.58
N TYR A 217 5.37 13.71 -19.66
CA TYR A 217 4.42 12.90 -18.90
C TYR A 217 2.98 13.33 -19.22
N SER A 218 2.73 13.92 -20.39
CA SER A 218 1.40 14.44 -20.75
C SER A 218 0.33 13.34 -20.80
N GLU A 219 0.72 12.12 -21.13
CA GLU A 219 -0.16 10.93 -21.14
C GLU A 219 -0.27 10.25 -19.77
N CYS A 220 0.47 10.69 -18.76
CA CYS A 220 0.44 10.14 -17.41
C CYS A 220 -0.47 10.96 -16.49
N ASP A 221 -1.07 10.31 -15.49
CA ASP A 221 -1.90 10.98 -14.49
C ASP A 221 -1.10 12.01 -13.68
N VAL A 222 0.16 11.70 -13.37
CA VAL A 222 1.08 12.54 -12.59
C VAL A 222 2.41 12.74 -13.32
N CYS A 223 3.11 13.82 -12.97
CA CYS A 223 4.48 14.09 -13.40
C CYS A 223 5.41 14.03 -12.18
N PRO A 224 6.41 13.12 -12.13
CA PRO A 224 7.29 12.97 -10.97
C PRO A 224 8.06 14.25 -10.61
N LEU A 225 8.27 15.15 -11.57
CA LEU A 225 9.02 16.39 -11.34
C LEU A 225 8.19 17.50 -10.70
N THR A 226 6.87 17.50 -10.91
CA THR A 226 5.99 18.61 -10.53
C THR A 226 4.90 18.22 -9.53
N GLN A 227 4.70 16.92 -9.30
CA GLN A 227 3.73 16.35 -8.36
C GLN A 227 3.75 16.98 -6.95
N ALA A 228 4.92 17.38 -6.44
CA ALA A 228 5.00 17.95 -5.09
C ALA A 228 4.15 19.23 -4.93
N LYS A 229 3.85 19.92 -6.05
CA LYS A 229 2.99 21.10 -6.10
C LYS A 229 1.50 20.77 -6.06
N SER A 230 1.09 19.57 -6.47
CA SER A 230 -0.31 19.13 -6.49
C SER A 230 -0.72 18.33 -5.26
N LEU A 231 0.24 17.89 -4.44
CA LEU A 231 -0.07 17.12 -3.23
C LEU A 231 -0.58 18.02 -2.09
N GLY A 232 -1.27 17.47 -1.11
CA GLY A 232 -1.76 18.22 0.05
C GLY A 232 -2.93 19.17 -0.25
N THR A 233 -3.33 20.03 0.69
CA THR A 233 -4.38 21.05 0.45
C THR A 233 -3.84 22.28 -0.31
N ARG A 234 -3.13 22.07 -1.42
CA ARG A 234 -2.63 23.16 -2.25
C ARG A 234 -3.74 23.54 -3.24
N THR A 235 -4.14 24.80 -3.25
CA THR A 235 -5.19 25.31 -4.16
C THR A 235 -4.71 25.24 -5.62
N GLU A 236 -5.38 24.44 -6.44
CA GLU A 236 -5.16 24.36 -7.88
C GLU A 236 -5.48 25.68 -8.57
N GLU A 237 -4.46 26.35 -9.12
CA GLU A 237 -4.65 27.40 -10.15
C GLU A 237 -3.53 27.42 -11.21
N GLN A 238 -2.50 26.57 -11.10
CA GLN A 238 -1.43 26.52 -12.10
C GLN A 238 -1.41 25.16 -12.77
N LEU A 239 -1.57 25.17 -14.10
CA LEU A 239 -1.32 24.03 -14.97
C LEU A 239 0.02 23.40 -14.58
N VAL A 240 -0.04 22.22 -13.98
CA VAL A 240 1.16 21.48 -13.60
C VAL A 240 1.82 21.04 -14.89
N GLU A 241 2.94 21.67 -15.26
CA GLU A 241 3.70 21.32 -16.45
C GLU A 241 4.09 19.83 -16.38
N LYS A 242 3.55 19.04 -17.32
CA LYS A 242 3.85 17.60 -17.46
C LYS A 242 4.92 17.34 -18.51
N SER A 243 5.28 18.34 -19.31
CA SER A 243 6.33 18.24 -20.32
C SER A 243 7.21 19.47 -20.33
N ALA A 244 8.51 19.29 -20.50
CA ALA A 244 9.44 20.39 -20.78
C ALA A 244 10.63 19.90 -21.59
N ALA A 245 11.19 20.78 -22.43
CA ALA A 245 12.38 20.49 -23.22
C ALA A 245 13.66 20.29 -22.39
N LYS A 246 13.64 20.65 -21.11
CA LYS A 246 14.77 20.49 -20.18
C LYS A 246 14.27 20.08 -18.81
N ARG A 247 15.00 19.17 -18.17
CA ARG A 247 14.80 18.84 -16.75
C ARG A 247 15.35 19.96 -15.86
N PRO A 248 14.74 20.21 -14.69
CA PRO A 248 15.18 21.23 -13.77
C PRO A 248 16.54 20.88 -13.16
N GLU A 249 17.30 21.89 -12.72
CA GLU A 249 18.67 21.69 -12.22
C GLU A 249 18.76 20.81 -10.97
N TRP A 250 17.69 20.72 -10.19
CA TRP A 250 17.62 19.86 -9.01
C TRP A 250 17.40 18.38 -9.36
N ALA A 251 16.91 18.07 -10.57
CA ALA A 251 16.75 16.68 -11.04
C ALA A 251 18.13 16.02 -11.24
N LEU A 252 18.18 14.70 -11.07
CA LEU A 252 19.42 13.93 -10.98
C LEU A 252 19.68 13.11 -12.25
N LEU A 253 20.80 13.40 -12.92
CA LEU A 253 21.38 12.53 -13.94
C LEU A 253 22.60 11.81 -13.34
N ALA A 254 22.51 10.50 -13.18
CA ALA A 254 23.47 9.73 -12.40
C ALA A 254 24.02 8.53 -13.17
N LYS A 255 25.33 8.29 -13.02
CA LYS A 255 25.99 7.06 -13.45
C LYS A 255 26.18 6.16 -12.24
N VAL A 256 25.65 4.95 -12.29
CA VAL A 256 25.77 3.97 -11.21
C VAL A 256 26.38 2.69 -11.74
N THR A 257 27.32 2.12 -10.98
CA THR A 257 27.90 0.80 -11.29
C THR A 257 27.33 -0.22 -10.33
N GLN A 258 27.18 -1.45 -10.79
CA GLN A 258 26.72 -2.57 -9.97
C GLN A 258 27.44 -2.61 -8.60
N HIS A 259 26.67 -2.80 -7.52
CA HIS A 259 27.07 -2.77 -6.10
C HIS A 259 27.38 -1.38 -5.50
N MET A 260 27.32 -0.32 -6.30
CA MET A 260 27.45 1.07 -5.86
C MET A 260 26.13 1.83 -6.01
N GLU A 261 25.00 1.12 -6.02
CA GLU A 261 23.66 1.71 -6.02
C GLU A 261 23.42 2.45 -4.70
N THR A 262 22.95 3.68 -4.81
CA THR A 262 22.53 4.50 -3.67
C THR A 262 21.20 4.01 -3.13
N VAL A 263 20.90 4.29 -1.86
CA VAL A 263 19.63 4.00 -1.21
C VAL A 263 18.47 4.52 -2.04
N LEU A 264 18.57 5.73 -2.61
CA LEU A 264 17.52 6.30 -3.45
C LEU A 264 17.23 5.46 -4.70
N LEU A 265 18.24 4.86 -5.33
CA LEU A 265 18.03 3.94 -6.45
C LEU A 265 17.48 2.59 -5.96
N ARG A 266 17.96 2.09 -4.83
CA ARG A 266 17.50 0.81 -4.25
C ARG A 266 16.02 0.83 -3.90
N GLU A 267 15.53 1.96 -3.39
CA GLU A 267 14.11 2.18 -3.09
C GLU A 267 13.17 2.05 -4.30
N LYS A 268 13.69 2.04 -5.53
CA LYS A 268 12.88 1.90 -6.74
C LYS A 268 12.50 0.46 -7.05
N PHE A 269 13.14 -0.52 -6.40
CA PHE A 269 12.97 -1.94 -6.67
C PHE A 269 12.10 -2.62 -5.62
N LEU A 270 11.19 -3.47 -6.08
CA LEU A 270 10.21 -4.16 -5.23
C LEU A 270 10.85 -5.11 -4.21
N ASP A 271 11.94 -5.75 -4.59
CA ASP A 271 12.56 -6.88 -3.90
C ASP A 271 14.03 -6.62 -3.52
N TRP A 272 14.41 -5.34 -3.34
CA TRP A 272 15.77 -5.02 -2.93
C TRP A 272 16.10 -5.61 -1.54
N PRO A 273 17.17 -6.40 -1.40
CA PRO A 273 17.49 -7.04 -0.13
C PRO A 273 17.89 -6.03 0.95
N ASP A 274 17.16 -6.03 2.06
CA ASP A 274 17.43 -5.18 3.22
C ASP A 274 18.49 -5.81 4.14
N PHE A 275 19.75 -5.48 3.91
CA PHE A 275 20.87 -5.95 4.74
C PHE A 275 20.99 -5.22 6.09
N SER A 276 20.18 -4.18 6.35
CA SER A 276 20.20 -3.46 7.65
C SER A 276 19.71 -4.33 8.82
N ARG A 277 19.02 -5.43 8.52
CA ARG A 277 18.52 -6.43 9.48
C ARG A 277 19.55 -7.53 9.80
N VAL A 278 20.76 -7.48 9.23
CA VAL A 278 21.85 -8.40 9.56
C VAL A 278 22.66 -7.81 10.72
N ILE A 279 22.40 -8.31 11.94
CA ILE A 279 23.09 -7.91 13.16
C ILE A 279 24.60 -8.18 13.00
N GLN A 280 25.38 -7.11 12.80
CA GLN A 280 26.83 -7.15 12.98
C GLN A 280 27.14 -7.14 14.48
N VAL A 281 27.31 -8.33 15.06
CA VAL A 281 27.85 -8.44 16.43
C VAL A 281 29.34 -8.14 16.39
N LYS A 282 29.72 -6.91 16.76
CA LYS A 282 31.10 -6.60 17.18
C LYS A 282 31.40 -7.41 18.44
N THR A 283 32.02 -8.56 18.29
CA THR A 283 32.60 -9.28 19.42
C THR A 283 34.08 -8.96 19.50
N ARG A 284 34.47 -8.31 20.59
CA ARG A 284 35.85 -8.30 21.08
C ARG A 284 36.26 -9.76 21.34
N GLU A 285 37.23 -10.28 20.58
CA GLU A 285 38.51 -10.84 21.05
C GLU A 285 39.10 -11.91 20.12
N LYS A 286 40.40 -11.72 19.86
CA LYS A 286 41.47 -12.66 19.48
C LYS A 286 41.12 -13.89 18.62
N ASP A 287 41.62 -13.83 17.38
CA ASP A 287 42.19 -14.91 16.58
C ASP A 287 41.73 -16.34 16.89
N LYS A 288 40.72 -16.81 16.14
CA LYS A 288 40.71 -18.16 15.57
C LYS A 288 40.03 -18.15 14.21
N GLN A 289 40.77 -18.59 13.19
CA GLN A 289 40.23 -18.98 11.89
C GLN A 289 39.13 -20.03 12.09
N VAL A 290 37.96 -19.83 11.49
CA VAL A 290 36.94 -20.89 11.36
C VAL A 290 36.33 -20.82 9.96
N GLU A 291 36.31 -21.98 9.33
CA GLU A 291 35.93 -22.26 7.94
C GLU A 291 34.49 -21.86 7.60
N GLY A 292 34.33 -21.30 6.40
CA GLY A 292 33.05 -20.96 5.79
C GLY A 292 32.28 -22.19 5.32
N SER A 293 31.58 -22.85 6.22
CA SER A 293 30.45 -23.70 5.86
C SER A 293 29.19 -23.18 6.59
N VAL A 294 28.22 -22.72 5.79
CA VAL A 294 26.89 -22.35 6.28
C VAL A 294 26.12 -23.65 6.46
N GLU A 295 25.90 -24.07 7.70
CA GLU A 295 24.86 -25.06 7.97
C GLU A 295 23.50 -24.37 7.82
N VAL A 296 22.80 -24.70 6.73
CA VAL A 296 21.42 -24.32 6.51
C VAL A 296 20.56 -25.02 7.58
N LYS A 297 20.22 -24.30 8.65
CA LYS A 297 19.16 -24.75 9.55
C LYS A 297 17.81 -24.33 8.97
N ALA A 298 16.98 -25.33 8.69
CA ALA A 298 15.60 -25.13 8.29
C ALA A 298 14.89 -24.17 9.27
N CYS A 299 14.04 -23.30 8.73
CA CYS A 299 13.13 -22.49 9.51
C CYS A 299 12.42 -23.41 10.53
N ASP A 300 12.46 -23.06 11.82
CA ASP A 300 11.66 -23.78 12.81
C ASP A 300 10.20 -23.49 12.50
N ALA A 301 9.58 -24.41 11.76
CA ALA A 301 8.21 -24.29 11.33
C ALA A 301 7.24 -24.35 12.51
N LYS A 302 7.67 -24.78 13.71
CA LYS A 302 6.81 -24.91 14.88
C LYS A 302 6.06 -23.62 15.22
N PRO A 303 6.70 -22.45 15.44
CA PRO A 303 5.99 -21.21 15.71
C PRO A 303 5.10 -20.72 14.55
N MET A 304 5.42 -21.09 13.29
CA MET A 304 4.57 -20.77 12.13
C MET A 304 3.36 -21.69 12.00
N VAL A 305 3.49 -22.93 12.46
CA VAL A 305 2.41 -23.92 12.54
C VAL A 305 1.54 -23.70 13.78
N GLU A 306 2.12 -23.19 14.87
CA GLU A 306 1.46 -22.95 16.16
C GLU A 306 0.70 -21.61 16.20
N TRP A 307 0.90 -20.72 15.23
CA TRP A 307 0.17 -19.44 15.17
C TRP A 307 -1.26 -19.65 14.65
N SER A 308 -2.25 -19.45 15.53
CA SER A 308 -3.67 -19.43 15.18
C SER A 308 -4.17 -17.99 15.05
N PRO A 309 -4.88 -17.61 13.96
CA PRO A 309 -5.55 -16.32 13.89
C PRO A 309 -6.59 -16.18 15.02
N PRO A 310 -6.81 -14.96 15.54
CA PRO A 310 -7.82 -14.74 16.57
C PRO A 310 -9.22 -15.06 16.03
N GLU A 311 -10.05 -15.72 16.83
CA GLU A 311 -11.42 -16.04 16.45
C GLU A 311 -12.24 -14.74 16.24
N PRO A 312 -13.03 -14.65 15.16
CA PRO A 312 -13.89 -13.50 14.91
C PRO A 312 -14.95 -13.34 16.01
N ASP A 313 -15.15 -12.10 16.47
CA ASP A 313 -16.11 -11.78 17.51
C ASP A 313 -16.93 -10.52 17.17
N LEU A 314 -18.22 -10.72 16.89
CA LEU A 314 -19.20 -9.64 16.77
C LEU A 314 -19.72 -9.27 18.16
N GLN A 315 -19.54 -8.01 18.56
CA GLN A 315 -20.06 -7.50 19.83
C GLN A 315 -21.26 -6.60 19.58
N LEU A 316 -22.42 -6.94 20.16
CA LEU A 316 -23.64 -6.12 20.10
C LEU A 316 -24.22 -5.93 21.50
N GLU A 317 -24.62 -4.70 21.81
CA GLU A 317 -25.19 -4.32 23.12
C GLU A 317 -24.33 -4.81 24.31
N GLY A 318 -23.00 -4.81 24.15
CA GLY A 318 -22.05 -5.28 25.17
C GLY A 318 -22.04 -6.80 25.37
N SER A 319 -22.59 -7.59 24.45
CA SER A 319 -22.55 -9.05 24.44
C SER A 319 -21.69 -9.57 23.29
N HIS A 320 -20.84 -10.55 23.57
CA HIS A 320 -20.01 -11.23 22.58
C HIS A 320 -20.81 -12.31 21.87
N LEU A 321 -20.94 -12.20 20.55
CA LEU A 321 -21.71 -13.11 19.70
C LEU A 321 -20.82 -14.01 18.85
N GLY A 322 -19.50 -13.80 18.84
CA GLY A 322 -18.59 -14.61 18.04
C GLY A 322 -18.91 -14.50 16.55
N ARG A 323 -18.97 -15.66 15.89
CA ARG A 323 -19.43 -15.85 14.50
C ARG A 323 -20.97 -15.87 14.35
N GLY A 324 -21.72 -15.45 15.38
CA GLY A 324 -23.19 -15.45 15.37
C GLY A 324 -23.85 -16.77 15.78
N THR A 325 -23.09 -17.74 16.29
CA THR A 325 -23.58 -19.03 16.78
C THR A 325 -23.23 -19.27 18.24
N LYS A 326 -21.95 -19.16 18.58
CA LYS A 326 -21.45 -19.37 19.94
C LYS A 326 -20.22 -18.52 20.20
N TYR A 327 -20.01 -18.17 21.46
CA TYR A 327 -18.82 -17.51 21.94
C TYR A 327 -18.45 -18.02 23.32
N TYR A 328 -17.17 -18.28 23.55
CA TYR A 328 -16.65 -18.63 24.87
C TYR A 328 -15.82 -17.47 25.40
N ASP A 329 -16.24 -16.92 26.53
CA ASP A 329 -15.50 -15.87 27.21
C ASP A 329 -14.49 -16.51 28.18
N PRO A 330 -13.18 -16.39 27.92
CA PRO A 330 -12.14 -16.97 28.76
C PRO A 330 -11.98 -16.27 30.12
N GLU A 331 -12.40 -15.02 30.26
CA GLU A 331 -12.28 -14.25 31.50
C GLU A 331 -13.41 -14.59 32.47
N THR A 332 -14.64 -14.69 31.97
CA THR A 332 -15.81 -14.99 32.81
C THR A 332 -16.16 -16.47 32.87
N HIS A 333 -15.49 -17.31 32.07
CA HIS A 333 -15.75 -18.75 31.91
C HIS A 333 -17.20 -19.08 31.51
N ARG A 334 -17.83 -18.18 30.74
CA ARG A 334 -19.21 -18.31 30.27
C ARG A 334 -19.26 -18.71 28.80
N HIS A 335 -20.22 -19.57 28.48
CA HIS A 335 -20.61 -19.90 27.12
C HIS A 335 -21.83 -19.08 26.74
N PHE A 336 -21.74 -18.38 25.62
CA PHE A 336 -22.83 -17.65 24.99
C PHE A 336 -23.25 -18.43 23.76
N GLU A 337 -24.51 -18.83 23.70
CA GLU A 337 -25.11 -19.50 22.54
C GLU A 337 -26.15 -18.57 21.93
N VAL A 338 -25.95 -18.23 20.67
CA VAL A 338 -26.80 -17.32 19.91
C VAL A 338 -27.79 -18.14 19.11
N SER A 339 -29.07 -17.98 19.43
CA SER A 339 -30.18 -18.60 18.71
C SER A 339 -30.82 -17.57 17.80
N THR A 340 -30.75 -17.79 16.48
CA THR A 340 -31.45 -16.94 15.50
C THR A 340 -32.93 -17.30 15.51
N LEU A 341 -33.78 -16.30 15.77
CA LEU A 341 -35.23 -16.44 15.83
C LEU A 341 -35.88 -16.16 14.47
N SER A 342 -35.44 -15.08 13.80
CA SER A 342 -35.93 -14.71 12.48
C SER A 342 -34.95 -13.82 11.74
N VAL A 343 -34.90 -13.95 10.42
CA VAL A 343 -34.18 -13.04 9.51
C VAL A 343 -35.16 -12.53 8.47
N THR A 344 -35.28 -11.22 8.34
CA THR A 344 -36.12 -10.56 7.33
C THR A 344 -35.25 -9.64 6.49
N VAL A 345 -35.40 -9.69 5.17
CA VAL A 345 -34.61 -8.89 4.24
C VAL A 345 -35.55 -8.02 3.40
N TRP A 346 -35.26 -6.72 3.35
CA TRP A 346 -35.93 -5.78 2.47
C TRP A 346 -34.97 -5.33 1.38
N HIS A 347 -35.42 -5.40 0.13
CA HIS A 347 -34.78 -4.76 -1.01
C HIS A 347 -35.24 -3.31 -1.09
N VAL A 348 -34.28 -2.39 -1.13
CA VAL A 348 -34.55 -0.96 -1.14
C VAL A 348 -34.35 -0.40 -2.54
N GLN A 349 -35.35 0.34 -3.02
CA GLN A 349 -35.32 1.12 -4.24
C GLN A 349 -35.60 2.58 -3.89
N GLU A 350 -35.15 3.55 -4.71
CA GLU A 350 -35.19 4.99 -4.41
C GLU A 350 -36.48 5.54 -3.76
N PHE A 351 -37.65 4.93 -4.01
CA PHE A 351 -38.95 5.38 -3.50
C PHE A 351 -39.78 4.31 -2.78
N ASP A 352 -39.32 3.06 -2.69
CA ASP A 352 -40.10 1.95 -2.11
C ASP A 352 -39.19 0.85 -1.54
N SER A 353 -39.76 0.01 -0.67
CA SER A 353 -39.07 -1.15 -0.10
C SER A 353 -39.93 -2.39 -0.19
N THR A 354 -39.34 -3.48 -0.69
CA THR A 354 -40.05 -4.77 -0.84
C THR A 354 -39.40 -5.82 0.04
N GLU A 355 -40.21 -6.54 0.81
CA GLU A 355 -39.72 -7.69 1.59
C GLU A 355 -39.44 -8.87 0.64
N LEU A 356 -38.25 -9.47 0.77
CA LEU A 356 -37.85 -10.61 -0.03
C LEU A 356 -38.51 -11.90 0.48
N ASP A 357 -38.82 -12.79 -0.46
CA ASP A 357 -39.34 -14.11 -0.15
C ASP A 357 -38.24 -15.02 0.42
N SER A 358 -38.66 -16.05 1.17
CA SER A 358 -37.75 -17.00 1.82
C SER A 358 -36.74 -17.67 0.87
N ALA A 359 -37.08 -17.83 -0.42
CA ALA A 359 -36.20 -18.42 -1.43
C ALA A 359 -35.10 -17.45 -1.91
N SER A 360 -35.31 -16.13 -1.81
CA SER A 360 -34.37 -15.11 -2.27
C SER A 360 -33.62 -14.39 -1.15
N LEU A 361 -33.82 -14.75 0.12
CA LEU A 361 -33.21 -14.05 1.27
C LEU A 361 -31.69 -13.91 1.13
N GLY A 362 -31.02 -14.94 0.62
CA GLY A 362 -29.57 -14.95 0.41
C GLY A 362 -29.09 -14.31 -0.90
N GLN A 363 -29.97 -13.80 -1.78
CA GLN A 363 -29.59 -13.29 -3.10
C GLN A 363 -29.51 -11.76 -3.10
N LEU A 364 -28.30 -11.23 -2.91
CA LEU A 364 -28.01 -9.80 -2.94
C LEU A 364 -27.42 -9.39 -4.29
N TYR A 365 -27.53 -8.12 -4.64
CA TYR A 365 -27.08 -7.58 -5.93
C TYR A 365 -26.18 -6.36 -5.70
N SER A 366 -25.02 -6.30 -6.35
CA SER A 366 -24.01 -5.23 -6.17
C SER A 366 -24.52 -3.84 -6.53
N GLY A 367 -25.53 -3.75 -7.39
CA GLY A 367 -26.17 -2.51 -7.83
C GLY A 367 -27.30 -2.00 -6.92
N ASP A 368 -27.65 -2.75 -5.86
CA ASP A 368 -28.77 -2.44 -4.97
C ASP A 368 -28.35 -2.33 -3.50
N SER A 369 -29.26 -1.83 -2.66
CA SER A 369 -29.09 -1.79 -1.20
C SER A 369 -30.18 -2.58 -0.50
N TYR A 370 -29.84 -3.19 0.64
CA TYR A 370 -30.72 -4.08 1.38
C TYR A 370 -30.69 -3.74 2.87
N VAL A 371 -31.83 -3.89 3.54
CA VAL A 371 -31.93 -3.84 4.99
C VAL A 371 -32.22 -5.24 5.48
N ILE A 372 -31.45 -5.74 6.45
CA ILE A 372 -31.62 -7.07 7.03
C ILE A 372 -31.90 -6.91 8.52
N ARG A 373 -33.06 -7.38 8.98
CA ARG A 373 -33.41 -7.48 10.40
C ARG A 373 -33.11 -8.88 10.87
N TRP A 374 -32.20 -8.98 11.81
CA TRP A 374 -31.83 -10.22 12.49
C TRP A 374 -32.33 -10.18 13.92
N CYS A 375 -33.30 -11.04 14.26
CA CYS A 375 -33.73 -11.22 15.63
C CYS A 375 -33.15 -12.51 16.21
N TYR A 376 -32.61 -12.39 17.42
CA TYR A 376 -31.86 -13.44 18.08
C TYR A 376 -32.04 -13.36 19.60
N SER A 377 -31.81 -14.48 20.27
CA SER A 377 -31.66 -14.55 21.72
C SER A 377 -30.31 -15.14 22.08
N VAL A 378 -29.78 -14.74 23.23
CA VAL A 378 -28.48 -15.23 23.72
C VAL A 378 -28.70 -16.02 24.99
N THR A 379 -28.42 -17.32 24.93
CA THR A 379 -28.44 -18.20 26.09
C THR A 379 -27.06 -18.22 26.71
N VAL A 380 -26.97 -17.85 28.00
CA VAL A 380 -25.72 -17.87 28.76
C VAL A 380 -25.69 -19.10 29.64
N THR A 381 -24.65 -19.91 29.48
CA THR A 381 -24.36 -21.08 30.32
C THR A 381 -23.04 -20.88 31.04
N GLY A 382 -23.06 -20.98 32.37
CA GLY A 382 -21.83 -21.06 33.16
C GLY A 382 -21.21 -22.47 33.09
N ARG A 383 -20.01 -22.65 33.66
CA ARG A 383 -19.43 -23.97 33.89
C ARG A 383 -19.55 -24.39 35.35
N GLU A 384 -19.68 -25.70 35.58
CA GLU A 384 -19.49 -26.29 36.91
C GLU A 384 -18.01 -26.33 37.28
N LEU A 385 -17.67 -26.54 38.57
CA LEU A 385 -16.29 -26.66 39.06
C LEU A 385 -15.47 -27.77 38.35
N THR A 386 -16.15 -28.69 37.67
CA THR A 386 -15.58 -29.80 36.89
C THR A 386 -15.21 -29.43 35.45
N GLY A 387 -15.54 -28.21 35.00
CA GLY A 387 -15.31 -27.75 33.62
C GLY A 387 -16.41 -28.14 32.62
N ALA A 388 -17.42 -28.90 33.04
CA ALA A 388 -18.58 -29.25 32.24
C ALA A 388 -19.59 -28.06 32.12
N PRO A 389 -20.40 -28.00 31.04
CA PRO A 389 -21.48 -27.02 30.93
C PRO A 389 -22.44 -27.18 32.10
N SER A 390 -22.73 -26.08 32.81
CA SER A 390 -23.68 -26.08 33.92
C SER A 390 -25.06 -26.47 33.43
N ARG A 391 -25.78 -27.24 34.26
CA ARG A 391 -27.20 -27.56 34.04
C ARG A 391 -28.12 -26.34 34.10
N HIS A 392 -27.65 -25.21 34.63
CA HIS A 392 -28.41 -23.96 34.70
C HIS A 392 -27.99 -23.02 33.56
N SER A 393 -28.85 -22.91 32.55
CA SER A 393 -28.75 -21.96 31.45
C SER A 393 -29.76 -20.82 31.64
N THR A 394 -29.33 -19.59 31.42
CA THR A 394 -30.24 -18.43 31.40
C THR A 394 -30.42 -17.98 29.96
N VAL A 395 -31.63 -18.17 29.42
CA VAL A 395 -32.02 -17.62 28.12
C VAL A 395 -32.25 -16.12 28.28
N GLY A 396 -31.51 -15.32 27.52
CA GLY A 396 -31.69 -13.87 27.48
C GLY A 396 -32.99 -13.46 26.79
N ARG A 397 -33.36 -12.17 26.92
CA ARG A 397 -34.47 -11.59 26.15
C ARG A 397 -34.21 -11.67 24.64
N ASP A 398 -35.29 -11.63 23.87
CA ASP A 398 -35.21 -11.43 22.43
C ASP A 398 -34.61 -10.06 22.11
N ARG A 399 -33.70 -10.03 21.15
CA ARG A 399 -33.01 -8.84 20.65
C ARG A 399 -33.14 -8.81 19.14
N CYS A 400 -33.09 -7.62 18.56
CA CYS A 400 -33.01 -7.46 17.11
C CYS A 400 -31.87 -6.52 16.74
N CYS A 401 -31.24 -6.78 15.61
CA CYS A 401 -30.19 -5.97 15.02
C CYS A 401 -30.52 -5.73 13.55
N TYR A 402 -30.24 -4.52 13.08
CA TYR A 402 -30.51 -4.08 11.73
C TYR A 402 -29.22 -3.86 10.97
N TRP A 403 -29.13 -4.44 9.79
CA TRP A 403 -27.95 -4.43 8.95
C TRP A 403 -28.29 -3.73 7.65
N THR A 404 -27.68 -2.60 7.38
CA THR A 404 -27.81 -1.87 6.11
C THR A 404 -26.69 -2.32 5.19
N TRP A 405 -26.96 -3.31 4.32
CA TRP A 405 -26.01 -3.79 3.34
C TRP A 405 -26.04 -2.91 2.08
N GLN A 406 -24.87 -2.48 1.63
CA GLN A 406 -24.70 -1.54 0.52
C GLN A 406 -23.85 -2.19 -0.58
N GLY A 407 -24.47 -2.39 -1.74
CA GLY A 407 -23.77 -2.87 -2.93
C GLY A 407 -22.69 -1.88 -3.41
N GLY A 408 -21.61 -2.41 -3.97
CA GLY A 408 -20.50 -1.61 -4.48
C GLY A 408 -20.91 -0.67 -5.62
N GLU A 409 -21.80 -1.14 -6.50
CA GLU A 409 -22.34 -0.42 -7.65
C GLU A 409 -23.68 0.29 -7.34
N ALA A 410 -24.20 0.19 -6.11
CA ALA A 410 -25.44 0.83 -5.72
C ALA A 410 -25.32 2.35 -5.66
N SER A 411 -26.39 3.05 -6.09
CA SER A 411 -26.40 4.50 -6.17
C SER A 411 -26.33 5.15 -4.79
N THR A 412 -25.83 6.38 -4.71
CA THR A 412 -25.79 7.15 -3.45
C THR A 412 -27.20 7.36 -2.89
N ASN A 413 -28.21 7.51 -3.75
CA ASN A 413 -29.60 7.63 -3.37
C ASN A 413 -30.11 6.35 -2.71
N ASP A 414 -29.88 5.18 -3.32
CA ASP A 414 -30.31 3.89 -2.77
C ASP A 414 -29.64 3.60 -1.42
N LYS A 415 -28.34 3.92 -1.29
CA LYS A 415 -27.60 3.80 -0.03
C LYS A 415 -28.17 4.70 1.06
N GLY A 416 -28.57 5.94 0.71
CA GLY A 416 -29.23 6.88 1.60
C GLY A 416 -30.65 6.43 1.99
N ALA A 417 -31.43 5.96 1.01
CA ALA A 417 -32.77 5.43 1.21
C ALA A 417 -32.74 4.20 2.15
N ALA A 418 -31.77 3.30 1.98
CA ALA A 418 -31.63 2.12 2.85
C ALA A 418 -31.27 2.49 4.29
N ALA A 419 -30.44 3.52 4.50
CA ALA A 419 -30.15 4.04 5.82
C ALA A 419 -31.38 4.67 6.49
N LEU A 420 -32.15 5.47 5.73
CA LEU A 420 -33.41 6.06 6.24
C LEU A 420 -34.46 4.99 6.55
N LEU A 421 -34.62 4.01 5.67
CA LEU A 421 -35.53 2.89 5.88
C LEU A 421 -35.15 2.08 7.12
N THR A 422 -33.86 1.88 7.36
CA THR A 422 -33.38 1.19 8.58
C THR A 422 -33.89 1.90 9.84
N VAL A 423 -33.84 3.23 9.88
CA VAL A 423 -34.36 4.03 11.00
C VAL A 423 -35.89 3.94 11.10
N GLN A 424 -36.60 3.84 9.98
CA GLN A 424 -38.06 3.71 9.95
C GLN A 424 -38.55 2.33 10.40
N LEU A 425 -37.81 1.27 10.02
CA LEU A 425 -38.13 -0.12 10.36
C LEU A 425 -37.73 -0.49 11.78
N ASP A 426 -36.79 0.24 12.40
CA ASP A 426 -36.29 -0.03 13.75
C ASP A 426 -37.32 0.29 14.85
N GLN A 427 -38.32 -0.59 14.99
CA GLN A 427 -39.34 -0.51 16.03
C GLN A 427 -38.77 -0.90 17.41
N GLU A 428 -37.81 -1.82 17.44
CA GLU A 428 -37.22 -2.40 18.66
C GLU A 428 -36.08 -1.56 19.25
N ARG A 429 -35.64 -0.50 18.55
CA ARG A 429 -34.48 0.34 18.91
C ARG A 429 -33.22 -0.50 19.08
N GLY A 430 -33.00 -1.43 18.16
CA GLY A 430 -31.86 -2.32 18.14
C GLY A 430 -30.60 -1.68 17.55
N PRO A 431 -29.43 -2.34 17.65
CA PRO A 431 -28.21 -1.85 17.00
C PRO A 431 -28.37 -1.80 15.47
N GLN A 432 -27.95 -0.70 14.86
CA GLN A 432 -27.95 -0.49 13.42
C GLN A 432 -26.50 -0.49 12.90
N LEU A 433 -26.19 -1.42 11.99
CA LEU A 433 -24.85 -1.62 11.44
C LEU A 433 -24.88 -1.36 9.94
N ARG A 434 -23.92 -0.59 9.44
CA ARG A 434 -23.71 -0.39 8.01
C ARG A 434 -22.66 -1.37 7.50
N LEU A 435 -22.94 -2.04 6.39
CA LEU A 435 -22.04 -2.99 5.76
C LEU A 435 -21.86 -2.70 4.28
N ALA A 436 -20.62 -2.50 3.88
CA ALA A 436 -20.25 -2.42 2.47
C ALA A 436 -20.02 -3.82 1.90
N GLN A 437 -20.35 -4.02 0.63
CA GLN A 437 -20.02 -5.24 -0.11
C GLN A 437 -18.54 -5.61 0.07
N GLY A 438 -18.27 -6.85 0.45
CA GLY A 438 -16.93 -7.39 0.70
C GLY A 438 -16.41 -7.20 2.13
N GLN A 439 -17.13 -6.47 2.98
CA GLN A 439 -16.82 -6.30 4.41
C GLN A 439 -17.82 -7.01 5.33
N GLU A 440 -18.47 -8.07 4.83
CA GLU A 440 -19.46 -8.82 5.59
C GLU A 440 -18.77 -9.63 6.71
N PRO A 441 -19.09 -9.41 7.99
CA PRO A 441 -18.54 -10.21 9.09
C PRO A 441 -19.09 -11.65 9.06
N PRO A 442 -18.38 -12.64 9.65
CA PRO A 442 -18.84 -14.03 9.79
C PRO A 442 -20.28 -14.19 10.28
N ALA A 443 -20.63 -13.43 11.33
CA ALA A 443 -21.98 -13.43 11.90
C ALA A 443 -23.08 -13.01 10.90
N PHE A 444 -22.76 -12.23 9.85
CA PHE A 444 -23.70 -11.94 8.77
C PHE A 444 -23.99 -13.16 7.93
N ARG A 445 -22.91 -13.79 7.50
CA ARG A 445 -22.91 -14.78 6.44
C ARG A 445 -23.63 -16.02 6.97
N GLN A 446 -23.43 -16.29 8.26
CA GLN A 446 -24.13 -17.29 9.04
C GLN A 446 -25.66 -17.17 9.01
N LEU A 447 -26.22 -15.96 8.86
CA LEU A 447 -27.68 -15.75 8.79
C LEU A 447 -28.32 -16.45 7.60
N PHE A 448 -27.54 -16.70 6.55
CA PHE A 448 -28.00 -17.34 5.32
C PHE A 448 -27.64 -18.81 5.23
N HIS A 449 -27.05 -19.39 6.29
CA HIS A 449 -26.71 -20.81 6.38
C HIS A 449 -25.87 -21.32 5.18
N GLY A 450 -24.91 -20.51 4.73
CA GLY A 450 -24.06 -20.80 3.56
C GLY A 450 -24.70 -20.47 2.20
N GLY A 451 -25.93 -19.94 2.19
CA GLY A 451 -26.69 -19.59 0.99
C GLY A 451 -26.57 -18.14 0.54
N LEU A 452 -25.56 -17.40 1.01
CA LEU A 452 -25.36 -16.00 0.60
C LEU A 452 -24.73 -15.94 -0.80
N ILE A 453 -25.39 -15.30 -1.74
CA ILE A 453 -24.94 -15.09 -3.11
C ILE A 453 -25.04 -13.61 -3.44
N VAL A 454 -23.92 -13.01 -3.84
CA VAL A 454 -23.85 -11.62 -4.29
C VAL A 454 -23.69 -11.61 -5.80
N HIS A 455 -24.77 -11.26 -6.49
CA HIS A 455 -24.82 -11.10 -7.94
C HIS A 455 -24.28 -9.73 -8.36
N LYS A 456 -23.78 -9.66 -9.60
CA LYS A 456 -23.37 -8.39 -10.22
C LYS A 456 -24.56 -7.69 -10.85
N GLY A 457 -24.58 -6.35 -10.84
CA GLY A 457 -25.65 -5.52 -11.41
C GLY A 457 -26.84 -5.36 -10.47
N ARG A 458 -28.03 -5.05 -11.02
CA ARG A 458 -29.26 -4.79 -10.26
C ARG A 458 -30.22 -5.97 -10.34
N ARG A 459 -30.99 -6.18 -9.26
CA ARG A 459 -32.03 -7.22 -9.17
C ARG A 459 -33.14 -7.03 -10.19
N SER A 460 -33.46 -5.78 -10.56
CA SER A 460 -34.43 -5.45 -11.62
C SER A 460 -34.00 -5.94 -13.00
N ASP A 461 -32.69 -6.02 -13.24
CA ASP A 461 -32.14 -6.22 -14.58
C ASP A 461 -31.91 -7.71 -14.88
N ASN A 462 -32.04 -8.59 -13.87
CA ASN A 462 -31.81 -10.03 -13.99
C ASN A 462 -32.69 -10.70 -15.08
N ASN A 463 -33.82 -10.10 -15.44
CA ASN A 463 -34.73 -10.62 -16.47
C ASN A 463 -34.46 -10.12 -17.89
N THR A 464 -33.62 -9.10 -18.11
CA THR A 464 -33.58 -8.41 -19.41
C THR A 464 -32.46 -8.89 -20.35
N ARG A 465 -31.34 -9.45 -19.84
CA ARG A 465 -30.32 -10.18 -20.62
C ARG A 465 -29.47 -11.10 -19.73
N PRO A 466 -29.74 -12.41 -19.65
CA PRO A 466 -28.81 -13.31 -18.97
C PRO A 466 -27.53 -13.42 -19.80
N GLU A 467 -26.39 -13.00 -19.25
CA GLU A 467 -25.10 -13.39 -19.81
C GLU A 467 -25.00 -14.92 -19.73
N ARG A 468 -24.67 -15.56 -20.85
CA ARG A 468 -24.60 -17.03 -20.94
C ARG A 468 -23.72 -17.62 -19.84
N TRP A 469 -22.58 -16.99 -19.59
CA TRP A 469 -21.58 -17.48 -18.63
C TRP A 469 -21.51 -16.56 -17.42
N ARG A 470 -21.74 -17.13 -16.23
CA ARG A 470 -21.58 -16.40 -14.96
C ARG A 470 -20.50 -17.06 -14.12
N LEU A 471 -19.55 -16.27 -13.64
CA LEU A 471 -18.43 -16.76 -12.85
C LEU A 471 -18.60 -16.31 -11.40
N TYR A 472 -18.64 -17.27 -10.49
CA TYR A 472 -18.72 -17.04 -9.06
C TYR A 472 -17.43 -17.45 -8.36
N MET A 473 -17.03 -16.68 -7.36
CA MET A 473 -15.96 -17.02 -6.44
C MET A 473 -16.56 -17.43 -5.10
N ALA A 474 -16.19 -18.61 -4.61
CA ALA A 474 -16.61 -19.08 -3.30
C ALA A 474 -15.66 -18.59 -2.21
N LEU A 475 -16.23 -17.98 -1.16
CA LEU A 475 -15.53 -17.43 -0.02
C LEU A 475 -16.15 -17.98 1.27
N GLY A 476 -15.33 -18.26 2.28
CA GLY A 476 -15.80 -18.73 3.60
C GLY A 476 -14.76 -19.60 4.30
N GLU A 477 -14.72 -19.56 5.63
CA GLU A 477 -13.86 -20.42 6.45
C GLU A 477 -14.65 -21.61 7.01
N GLU A 478 -15.92 -21.40 7.38
CA GLU A 478 -16.85 -22.45 7.81
C GLU A 478 -18.02 -22.62 6.83
N PRO A 479 -18.65 -23.82 6.77
CA PRO A 479 -19.77 -24.08 5.86
C PRO A 479 -20.97 -23.15 6.06
N GLY A 480 -21.22 -22.68 7.29
CA GLY A 480 -22.34 -21.80 7.61
C GLY A 480 -22.18 -20.36 7.12
N GLU A 481 -20.94 -19.92 6.92
CA GLU A 481 -20.59 -18.56 6.47
C GLU A 481 -20.11 -18.51 5.02
N ALA A 482 -20.27 -19.61 4.28
CA ALA A 482 -19.95 -19.66 2.87
C ALA A 482 -20.79 -18.65 2.09
N MET A 483 -20.16 -17.99 1.12
CA MET A 483 -20.83 -17.12 0.17
C MET A 483 -20.27 -17.32 -1.23
N LEU A 484 -21.09 -16.99 -2.23
CA LEU A 484 -20.67 -16.85 -3.62
C LEU A 484 -20.69 -15.38 -4.02
N VAL A 485 -19.62 -14.88 -4.63
CA VAL A 485 -19.56 -13.52 -5.17
C VAL A 485 -19.36 -13.62 -6.67
N GLU A 486 -20.26 -13.01 -7.43
CA GLU A 486 -20.15 -12.93 -8.87
C GLU A 486 -19.01 -12.00 -9.28
N VAL A 487 -18.15 -12.49 -10.16
CA VAL A 487 -17.01 -11.76 -10.71
C VAL A 487 -17.10 -11.74 -12.22
N THR A 488 -16.49 -10.73 -12.85
CA THR A 488 -16.45 -10.64 -14.32
C THR A 488 -15.84 -11.91 -14.92
N CYS A 489 -16.55 -12.55 -15.86
CA CYS A 489 -16.09 -13.78 -16.52
C CYS A 489 -14.82 -13.53 -17.35
N SER A 490 -13.66 -13.67 -16.72
CA SER A 490 -12.35 -13.41 -17.32
C SER A 490 -11.28 -14.29 -16.68
N MET A 491 -10.31 -14.74 -17.48
CA MET A 491 -9.14 -15.48 -16.98
C MET A 491 -8.36 -14.70 -15.91
N ARG A 492 -8.48 -13.37 -15.87
CA ARG A 492 -7.85 -12.52 -14.84
C ARG A 492 -8.38 -12.77 -13.43
N GLN A 493 -9.57 -13.38 -13.29
CA GLN A 493 -10.18 -13.70 -12.00
C GLN A 493 -9.71 -15.04 -11.43
N LEU A 494 -9.01 -15.87 -12.22
CA LEU A 494 -8.51 -17.16 -11.76
C LEU A 494 -7.41 -16.95 -10.71
N ARG A 495 -7.53 -17.68 -9.60
CA ARG A 495 -6.58 -17.68 -8.48
C ARG A 495 -6.35 -19.12 -8.07
N SER A 496 -5.10 -19.54 -7.92
CA SER A 496 -4.74 -20.93 -7.54
C SER A 496 -5.25 -21.35 -6.16
N ARG A 497 -5.63 -20.39 -5.31
CA ARG A 497 -6.15 -20.61 -3.95
C ARG A 497 -7.65 -20.31 -3.81
N ALA A 498 -8.36 -20.01 -4.89
CA ALA A 498 -9.79 -19.74 -4.84
C ALA A 498 -10.59 -20.89 -5.48
N CYS A 499 -11.77 -21.17 -4.95
CA CYS A 499 -12.74 -22.02 -5.61
C CYS A 499 -13.64 -21.14 -6.48
N LEU A 500 -13.74 -21.45 -7.76
CA LEU A 500 -14.55 -20.72 -8.71
C LEU A 500 -15.60 -21.66 -9.33
N VAL A 501 -16.81 -21.16 -9.51
CA VAL A 501 -17.92 -21.85 -10.15
C VAL A 501 -18.28 -21.09 -11.41
N LEU A 502 -18.12 -21.73 -12.56
CA LEU A 502 -18.58 -21.20 -13.84
C LEU A 502 -19.93 -21.86 -14.16
N LEU A 503 -20.96 -21.04 -14.28
CA LEU A 503 -22.33 -21.45 -14.59
C LEU A 503 -22.62 -21.13 -16.08
N ASP A 504 -23.13 -22.12 -16.82
CA ASP A 504 -23.76 -21.91 -18.13
C ASP A 504 -25.27 -21.79 -17.93
N THR A 505 -25.82 -20.60 -18.19
CA THR A 505 -27.26 -20.34 -18.00
C THR A 505 -28.14 -20.98 -19.08
N GLU A 506 -27.56 -21.58 -20.14
CA GLU A 506 -28.31 -22.35 -21.14
C GLU A 506 -28.58 -23.81 -20.71
N ASP A 507 -27.72 -24.41 -19.86
CA ASP A 507 -27.76 -25.83 -19.49
C ASP A 507 -28.15 -26.08 -18.02
N GLY A 508 -28.46 -25.05 -17.22
CA GLY A 508 -28.91 -25.19 -15.82
C GLY A 508 -29.15 -23.89 -15.07
#